data_AF-A0A6P3W6W6-F1
#
_entry.id   AF-A0A6P3W6W6-F1
#
_cell.length_a   1.000
_cell.length_b   1.000
_cell.length_c   1.000
_cell.angle_alpha   90.00
_cell.angle_beta   90.00
_cell.angle_gamma   90.00
#
_symmetry.space_group_name_H-M   'P 1'
#
loop_
_entity.id
_entity.type
_entity.pdbx_description
1 polymer ?
#
loop_
_entity_poly.entity_id
_entity_poly.type
_entity_poly.pdbx_seq_one_letter_code
_entity_poly.pdbx_strand_id
1 'polypeptide(L)'
;MKTGIFFLIAMCVLFTAIASSAQNPSASLKPAAEVTLAPTKPTTTTPKPTTTKPKPTTTTPKPTTTTPKPTTKPPKPTTTTPKPTTTTPKPKPTTTTPKPKPTTTTPKPTTPKPTTTTPKPTPVPGPTPPTNTTMGNYNYTEGGTLYVMAQMALQIRVNDSKAGGVFTLQPVKTTPSAVIAKDSVSFTLKFKEGRIVFDFTRNTTSKAVYVKSLDLSLNYAFIKGVKKLYTAKNGSVELFKAAIGHSYVCRNESIFLGNQIYLDVTQDKVQAFNFTAKNQFGPIDPCKADKQDYTVAIAVGIVLLILIIIVILAYACSRRRRSDGYQSL
;
A
#
# COMPACT_ATOMS: atom_id res chain seq x y z
N MET A 1 13.14 61.86 -14.81
CA MET A 1 12.59 60.82 -15.72
C MET A 1 13.64 59.85 -16.28
N LYS A 2 14.92 60.23 -16.38
CA LYS A 2 16.00 59.35 -16.91
C LYS A 2 16.44 58.22 -15.96
N THR A 3 16.30 58.38 -14.64
CA THR A 3 16.69 57.38 -13.62
C THR A 3 15.70 56.23 -13.44
N GLY A 4 14.40 56.46 -13.68
CA GLY A 4 13.38 55.39 -13.58
C GLY A 4 13.36 54.43 -14.77
N ILE A 5 13.75 54.90 -15.95
CA ILE A 5 13.88 54.08 -17.17
C ILE A 5 15.10 53.15 -17.06
N PHE A 6 16.19 53.62 -16.45
CA PHE A 6 17.38 52.80 -16.20
C PHE A 6 17.11 51.65 -15.21
N PHE A 7 16.28 51.87 -14.19
CA PHE A 7 15.90 50.82 -13.24
C PHE A 7 14.98 49.75 -13.85
N LEU A 8 14.08 50.14 -14.75
CA LEU A 8 13.22 49.21 -15.49
C LEU A 8 14.00 48.36 -16.50
N ILE A 9 14.99 48.95 -17.19
CA ILE A 9 15.87 48.22 -18.11
C ILE A 9 16.81 47.30 -17.34
N ALA A 10 17.37 47.73 -16.20
CA ALA A 10 18.23 46.89 -15.36
C ALA A 10 17.49 45.67 -14.75
N MET A 11 16.22 45.81 -14.38
CA MET A 11 15.39 44.68 -13.92
C MET A 11 15.00 43.72 -15.04
N CYS A 12 14.78 44.20 -16.27
CA CYS A 12 14.52 43.32 -17.42
C CYS A 12 15.75 42.49 -17.83
N VAL A 13 16.98 43.02 -17.66
CA VAL A 13 18.22 42.30 -18.03
C VAL A 13 18.63 41.28 -16.96
N LEU A 14 18.25 41.48 -15.68
CA LEU A 14 18.48 40.47 -14.63
C LEU A 14 17.56 39.25 -14.77
N PHE A 15 16.35 39.41 -15.31
CA PHE A 15 15.42 38.28 -15.50
C PHE A 15 15.74 37.41 -16.73
N THR A 16 16.43 37.93 -17.74
CA THR A 16 16.83 37.13 -18.91
C THR A 16 18.10 36.30 -18.66
N ALA A 17 18.91 36.64 -17.65
CA ALA A 17 20.14 35.90 -17.33
C ALA A 17 19.91 34.59 -16.54
N ILE A 18 18.74 34.41 -15.91
CA ILE A 18 18.44 33.22 -15.09
C ILE A 18 17.70 32.12 -15.88
N ALA A 19 17.27 32.42 -17.12
CA ALA A 19 16.57 31.44 -17.98
C ALA A 19 17.51 30.58 -18.85
N SER A 20 18.83 30.74 -18.72
CA SER A 20 19.82 30.09 -19.61
C SER A 20 20.59 28.98 -18.89
N SER A 21 19.92 27.94 -18.42
CA SER A 21 20.54 26.61 -18.23
C SER A 21 19.51 25.49 -18.09
N ALA A 22 19.04 24.95 -19.21
CA ALA A 22 18.80 23.50 -19.37
C ALA A 22 18.45 23.18 -20.84
N GLN A 23 19.22 22.22 -21.39
CA GLN A 23 19.12 21.49 -22.67
C GLN A 23 17.69 20.97 -22.96
N ASN A 24 17.22 20.61 -24.17
CA ASN A 24 17.77 20.29 -25.50
C ASN A 24 16.56 20.23 -26.49
N PRO A 25 16.76 20.28 -27.81
CA PRO A 25 15.66 20.26 -28.79
C PRO A 25 15.30 18.83 -29.23
N SER A 26 14.00 18.53 -29.38
CA SER A 26 13.58 17.40 -30.21
C SER A 26 12.18 17.57 -30.80
N ALA A 27 12.14 17.37 -32.12
CA ALA A 27 11.03 16.97 -32.97
C ALA A 27 9.78 17.88 -33.09
N SER A 28 9.79 18.60 -34.21
CA SER A 28 8.65 19.17 -34.93
C SER A 28 7.62 18.11 -35.33
N LEU A 29 6.34 18.34 -35.01
CA LEU A 29 5.21 17.79 -35.77
C LEU A 29 4.11 18.86 -35.89
N LYS A 30 3.71 19.12 -37.15
CA LYS A 30 2.65 20.02 -37.61
C LYS A 30 1.30 19.76 -36.91
N PRO A 31 0.48 20.81 -36.64
CA PRO A 31 -0.94 20.63 -36.42
C PRO A 31 -1.69 20.43 -37.75
N ALA A 32 -2.55 19.42 -37.79
CA ALA A 32 -3.51 19.18 -38.86
C ALA A 32 -4.85 19.84 -38.53
N ALA A 33 -5.42 20.45 -39.58
CA ALA A 33 -6.82 20.76 -39.87
C ALA A 33 -7.82 21.01 -38.71
N GLU A 34 -8.27 22.25 -38.70
CA GLU A 34 -9.47 22.81 -38.08
C GLU A 34 -10.75 22.03 -38.45
N VAL A 35 -11.51 21.60 -37.44
CA VAL A 35 -12.90 21.15 -37.60
C VAL A 35 -13.80 22.07 -36.77
N THR A 36 -14.48 22.93 -37.50
CA THR A 36 -15.57 23.80 -37.04
C THR A 36 -16.76 22.99 -36.55
N LEU A 37 -17.15 23.13 -35.29
CA LEU A 37 -18.48 22.72 -34.81
C LEU A 37 -19.10 23.82 -33.93
N ALA A 38 -20.37 24.08 -34.23
CA ALA A 38 -21.23 25.18 -33.78
C ALA A 38 -21.49 25.24 -32.25
N PRO A 39 -21.92 26.39 -31.70
CA PRO A 39 -22.06 26.57 -30.26
C PRO A 39 -23.39 25.99 -29.74
N THR A 40 -23.30 25.06 -28.79
CA THR A 40 -24.45 24.64 -27.96
C THR A 40 -24.37 25.33 -26.61
N LYS A 41 -25.41 26.12 -26.31
CA LYS A 41 -25.64 26.86 -25.07
C LYS A 41 -25.91 25.90 -23.90
N PRO A 42 -25.14 25.91 -22.80
CA PRO A 42 -25.51 25.19 -21.58
C PRO A 42 -26.46 26.03 -20.72
N THR A 43 -27.60 25.45 -20.37
CA THR A 43 -28.52 25.98 -19.34
C THR A 43 -28.05 25.48 -17.97
N THR A 44 -27.58 26.39 -17.12
CA THR A 44 -27.16 26.09 -15.74
C THR A 44 -28.35 26.27 -14.80
N THR A 45 -28.89 25.18 -14.26
CA THR A 45 -29.77 25.21 -13.07
C THR A 45 -28.95 24.90 -11.84
N THR A 46 -28.74 25.92 -11.00
CA THR A 46 -28.04 25.83 -9.70
C THR A 46 -29.00 25.36 -8.61
N PRO A 47 -28.73 24.26 -7.87
CA PRO A 47 -29.42 23.98 -6.62
C PRO A 47 -28.74 24.73 -5.46
N LYS A 48 -29.55 25.48 -4.71
CA LYS A 48 -29.19 26.18 -3.47
C LYS A 48 -28.82 25.18 -2.36
N PRO A 49 -27.68 25.32 -1.65
CA PRO A 49 -27.37 24.45 -0.52
C PRO A 49 -28.13 24.92 0.74
N THR A 50 -28.90 24.01 1.33
CA THR A 50 -29.52 24.14 2.65
C THR A 50 -28.55 23.59 3.70
N THR A 51 -28.09 24.45 4.61
CA THR A 51 -27.23 24.10 5.73
C THR A 51 -28.06 23.75 6.97
N THR A 52 -28.17 22.46 7.29
CA THR A 52 -28.64 22.00 8.60
C THR A 52 -27.41 21.62 9.44
N LYS A 53 -27.12 22.44 10.45
CA LYS A 53 -26.05 22.23 11.43
C LYS A 53 -26.51 21.27 12.53
N PRO A 54 -25.93 20.07 12.70
CA PRO A 54 -26.21 19.25 13.88
C PRO A 54 -25.45 19.79 15.09
N LYS A 55 -26.17 19.94 16.19
CA LYS A 55 -25.67 20.27 17.54
C LYS A 55 -24.84 19.10 18.08
N PRO A 56 -23.63 19.30 18.64
CA PRO A 56 -22.90 18.20 19.29
C PRO A 56 -23.52 17.90 20.65
N THR A 57 -23.91 16.65 20.86
CA THR A 57 -24.30 16.12 22.17
C THR A 57 -23.08 15.43 22.78
N THR A 58 -22.51 16.02 23.82
CA THR A 58 -21.38 15.48 24.57
C THR A 58 -21.91 14.53 25.64
N THR A 59 -21.75 13.22 25.45
CA THR A 59 -21.89 12.22 26.51
C THR A 59 -20.50 11.71 26.89
N THR A 60 -20.01 12.17 28.03
CA THR A 60 -18.79 11.71 28.68
C THR A 60 -19.08 10.42 29.44
N PRO A 61 -18.53 9.24 29.06
CA PRO A 61 -18.58 8.08 29.92
C PRO A 61 -17.55 8.21 31.05
N LYS A 62 -18.04 8.10 32.28
CA LYS A 62 -17.26 8.02 33.52
C LYS A 62 -16.32 6.80 33.48
N PRO A 63 -15.02 6.92 33.79
CA PRO A 63 -14.13 5.77 33.86
C PRO A 63 -14.41 4.93 35.11
N THR A 64 -14.75 3.65 34.92
CA THR A 64 -14.82 2.65 35.99
C THR A 64 -13.43 2.05 36.18
N THR A 65 -12.77 2.41 37.28
CA THR A 65 -11.48 1.85 37.68
C THR A 65 -11.72 0.52 38.40
N THR A 66 -11.49 -0.61 37.74
CA THR A 66 -11.34 -1.90 38.41
C THR A 66 -9.86 -2.23 38.52
N THR A 67 -9.31 -2.03 39.71
CA THR A 67 -7.96 -2.42 40.12
C THR A 67 -7.91 -3.94 40.37
N PRO A 68 -7.12 -4.74 39.63
CA PRO A 68 -6.85 -6.11 40.02
C PRO A 68 -5.76 -6.14 41.10
N LYS A 69 -6.10 -6.72 42.25
CA LYS A 69 -5.16 -7.00 43.35
C LYS A 69 -4.07 -7.98 42.88
N PRO A 70 -2.76 -7.69 43.05
CA PRO A 70 -1.70 -8.65 42.74
C PRO A 70 -1.63 -9.73 43.83
N THR A 71 -1.94 -10.98 43.48
CA THR A 71 -1.60 -12.16 44.27
C THR A 71 -0.25 -12.70 43.79
N THR A 72 0.80 -12.41 44.55
CA THR A 72 2.11 -13.04 44.44
C THR A 72 2.08 -14.42 45.08
N LYS A 73 2.25 -15.48 44.28
CA LYS A 73 2.71 -16.78 44.79
C LYS A 73 3.80 -17.30 43.84
N PRO A 74 5.00 -17.65 44.33
CA PRO A 74 6.06 -18.19 43.49
C PRO A 74 5.71 -19.61 43.02
N PRO A 75 5.98 -19.99 41.76
CA PRO A 75 5.85 -21.36 41.31
C PRO A 75 7.02 -22.20 41.86
N LYS A 76 6.68 -23.29 42.55
CA LYS A 76 7.62 -24.32 43.02
C LYS A 76 8.00 -25.22 41.82
N PRO A 77 9.30 -25.48 41.57
CA PRO A 77 9.72 -26.37 40.50
C PRO A 77 9.46 -27.83 40.89
N THR A 78 8.77 -28.58 40.01
CA THR A 78 8.56 -30.02 40.16
C THR A 78 9.47 -30.75 39.18
N THR A 79 10.56 -31.31 39.70
CA THR A 79 11.46 -32.20 38.96
C THR A 79 11.01 -33.64 39.20
N THR A 80 10.57 -34.34 38.16
CA THR A 80 10.32 -35.79 38.23
C THR A 80 11.32 -36.54 37.36
N THR A 81 12.30 -37.13 38.02
CA THR A 81 13.25 -38.12 37.46
C THR A 81 12.61 -39.51 37.54
N PRO A 82 12.55 -40.32 36.46
CA PRO A 82 12.11 -41.70 36.56
C PRO A 82 13.23 -42.60 37.11
N LYS A 83 12.96 -43.30 38.21
CA LYS A 83 13.82 -44.35 38.79
C LYS A 83 13.45 -45.71 38.17
N PRO A 84 14.42 -46.54 37.74
CA PRO A 84 14.13 -47.87 37.18
C PRO A 84 13.82 -48.86 38.31
N THR A 85 12.79 -49.68 38.12
CA THR A 85 12.47 -50.79 39.03
C THR A 85 12.57 -52.10 38.26
N THR A 86 13.57 -52.90 38.64
CA THR A 86 13.83 -54.26 38.18
C THR A 86 13.18 -55.21 39.18
N THR A 87 12.34 -56.14 38.73
CA THR A 87 11.90 -57.27 39.57
C THR A 87 11.86 -58.55 38.74
N THR A 88 12.81 -59.42 39.05
CA THR A 88 12.96 -60.80 38.62
C THR A 88 12.04 -61.72 39.45
N PRO A 89 11.38 -62.73 38.86
CA PRO A 89 10.88 -63.86 39.65
C PRO A 89 11.75 -65.11 39.42
N LYS A 90 12.26 -65.67 40.53
CA LYS A 90 12.90 -66.99 40.62
C LYS A 90 11.83 -68.07 40.83
N PRO A 91 11.96 -69.30 40.29
CA PRO A 91 10.91 -70.32 40.27
C PRO A 91 11.08 -71.39 41.37
N LYS A 92 9.97 -71.97 41.86
CA LYS A 92 9.84 -73.39 42.31
C LYS A 92 8.37 -73.76 42.65
N PRO A 93 7.98 -75.04 42.83
CA PRO A 93 7.17 -75.76 41.84
C PRO A 93 5.93 -76.44 42.46
N THR A 94 4.92 -76.76 41.65
CA THR A 94 4.04 -77.88 42.02
C THR A 94 3.52 -78.62 40.79
N THR A 95 3.87 -79.89 40.77
CA THR A 95 3.48 -80.95 39.84
C THR A 95 2.04 -81.35 40.11
N THR A 96 1.18 -81.46 39.09
CA THR A 96 0.30 -82.64 38.92
C THR A 96 -0.38 -82.63 37.55
N THR A 97 -0.19 -83.74 36.85
CA THR A 97 -0.79 -84.18 35.59
C THR A 97 -2.33 -84.21 35.69
N PRO A 98 -3.06 -83.91 34.60
CA PRO A 98 -3.85 -84.99 34.00
C PRO A 98 -3.83 -85.03 32.46
N LYS A 99 -4.02 -86.27 32.00
CA LYS A 99 -4.14 -86.82 30.64
C LYS A 99 -5.25 -86.14 29.81
N PRO A 100 -5.17 -86.12 28.46
CA PRO A 100 -5.93 -85.18 27.63
C PRO A 100 -7.37 -85.65 27.33
N LYS A 101 -8.30 -84.70 27.25
CA LYS A 101 -9.61 -84.85 26.62
C LYS A 101 -9.68 -83.91 25.41
N PRO A 102 -9.93 -84.41 24.18
CA PRO A 102 -10.05 -83.54 23.02
C PRO A 102 -11.38 -82.80 23.11
N THR A 103 -11.33 -81.48 23.19
CA THR A 103 -12.52 -80.62 23.10
C THR A 103 -12.38 -79.78 21.84
N THR A 104 -13.15 -80.14 20.83
CA THR A 104 -13.23 -79.44 19.55
C THR A 104 -14.00 -78.14 19.76
N THR A 105 -13.31 -77.00 19.78
CA THR A 105 -13.94 -75.67 19.69
C THR A 105 -13.57 -75.01 18.38
N THR A 106 -14.54 -74.97 17.47
CA THR A 106 -14.51 -74.27 16.19
C THR A 106 -14.36 -72.76 16.41
N PRO A 107 -13.33 -72.08 15.89
CA PRO A 107 -13.24 -70.62 15.96
C PRO A 107 -14.21 -69.98 14.96
N LYS A 108 -15.11 -69.14 15.47
CA LYS A 108 -15.99 -68.29 14.65
C LYS A 108 -15.15 -67.19 14.00
N PRO A 109 -15.17 -67.00 12.66
CA PRO A 109 -14.46 -65.91 12.03
C PRO A 109 -15.15 -64.58 12.33
N THR A 110 -14.50 -63.71 13.10
CA THR A 110 -14.87 -62.29 13.18
C THR A 110 -14.09 -61.54 12.11
N THR A 111 -14.69 -61.40 10.93
CA THR A 111 -14.17 -60.56 9.85
C THR A 111 -14.39 -59.08 10.23
N PRO A 112 -13.33 -58.24 10.35
CA PRO A 112 -13.52 -56.81 10.52
C PRO A 112 -14.17 -56.24 9.26
N LYS A 113 -15.33 -55.60 9.41
CA LYS A 113 -16.04 -54.93 8.32
C LYS A 113 -15.14 -53.80 7.77
N PRO A 114 -14.82 -53.78 6.47
CA PRO A 114 -14.06 -52.68 5.88
C PRO A 114 -14.89 -51.41 6.01
N THR A 115 -14.41 -50.44 6.79
CA THR A 115 -14.99 -49.10 6.81
C THR A 115 -14.38 -48.36 5.63
N THR A 116 -15.02 -48.50 4.47
CA THR A 116 -14.64 -47.76 3.26
C THR A 116 -15.10 -46.31 3.43
N THR A 117 -14.28 -45.47 4.06
CA THR A 117 -14.44 -44.02 3.99
C THR A 117 -14.02 -43.56 2.60
N THR A 118 -14.98 -43.47 1.69
CA THR A 118 -14.76 -42.84 0.38
C THR A 118 -14.35 -41.38 0.60
N PRO A 119 -13.20 -40.91 0.05
CA PRO A 119 -12.79 -39.52 0.17
C PRO A 119 -13.85 -38.63 -0.47
N LYS A 120 -14.32 -37.62 0.26
CA LYS A 120 -15.23 -36.60 -0.29
C LYS A 120 -14.59 -35.97 -1.54
N PRO A 121 -15.32 -35.79 -2.66
CA PRO A 121 -14.76 -35.20 -3.87
C PRO A 121 -14.16 -33.82 -3.60
N THR A 122 -12.89 -33.64 -3.93
CA THR A 122 -12.24 -32.34 -3.89
C THR A 122 -12.90 -31.43 -4.93
N PRO A 123 -13.38 -30.23 -4.56
CA PRO A 123 -14.02 -29.33 -5.51
C PRO A 123 -13.04 -28.93 -6.61
N VAL A 124 -13.52 -28.95 -7.87
CA VAL A 124 -12.77 -28.52 -9.04
C VAL A 124 -12.33 -27.06 -8.84
N PRO A 125 -11.05 -26.70 -9.09
CA PRO A 125 -10.59 -25.31 -9.00
C PRO A 125 -11.41 -24.40 -9.89
N GLY A 126 -11.76 -23.21 -9.41
CA GLY A 126 -12.44 -22.22 -10.22
C GLY A 126 -12.31 -20.82 -9.63
N PRO A 127 -12.87 -19.81 -10.31
CA PRO A 127 -12.82 -18.45 -9.82
C PRO A 127 -13.58 -18.35 -8.49
N THR A 128 -12.93 -17.74 -7.51
CA THR A 128 -13.53 -17.27 -6.28
C THR A 128 -14.65 -16.28 -6.61
N PRO A 129 -15.77 -16.30 -5.87
CA PRO A 129 -16.82 -15.31 -6.02
C PRO A 129 -16.27 -13.87 -5.93
N PRO A 130 -16.91 -12.90 -6.61
CA PRO A 130 -16.55 -11.50 -6.49
C PRO A 130 -16.52 -11.12 -5.01
N THR A 131 -15.42 -10.52 -4.57
CA THR A 131 -15.26 -10.07 -3.19
C THR A 131 -14.90 -8.59 -3.21
N ASN A 132 -15.45 -7.84 -2.25
CA ASN A 132 -15.16 -6.41 -2.14
C ASN A 132 -13.68 -6.18 -1.84
N THR A 133 -13.10 -5.21 -2.55
CA THR A 133 -11.75 -4.71 -2.30
C THR A 133 -11.70 -4.07 -0.92
N THR A 134 -10.98 -4.70 -0.01
CA THR A 134 -10.91 -4.28 1.39
C THR A 134 -9.49 -3.85 1.73
N MET A 135 -9.35 -2.72 2.43
CA MET A 135 -8.06 -2.25 2.92
C MET A 135 -7.49 -3.23 3.96
N GLY A 136 -6.29 -3.72 3.71
CA GLY A 136 -5.53 -4.51 4.66
C GLY A 136 -4.52 -3.68 5.40
N ASN A 137 -4.24 -4.05 6.66
CA ASN A 137 -3.14 -3.53 7.45
C ASN A 137 -2.05 -4.62 7.51
N TYR A 138 -0.95 -4.40 6.80
CA TYR A 138 0.16 -5.34 6.71
C TYR A 138 1.40 -4.74 7.36
N ASN A 139 1.75 -5.26 8.54
CA ASN A 139 2.88 -4.77 9.32
C ASN A 139 3.86 -5.91 9.56
N TYR A 140 5.16 -5.61 9.56
CA TYR A 140 6.20 -6.55 9.94
C TYR A 140 7.08 -5.97 11.04
N THR A 141 7.13 -6.68 12.17
CA THR A 141 7.94 -6.34 13.34
C THR A 141 8.80 -7.54 13.70
N GLU A 142 10.10 -7.31 13.91
CA GLU A 142 11.05 -8.34 14.34
C GLU A 142 11.92 -7.77 15.46
N GLY A 143 12.15 -8.54 16.52
CA GLY A 143 12.95 -8.09 17.67
C GLY A 143 12.42 -6.81 18.35
N GLY A 144 11.10 -6.55 18.28
CA GLY A 144 10.49 -5.32 18.78
C GLY A 144 10.67 -4.08 17.90
N THR A 145 11.36 -4.22 16.76
CA THR A 145 11.56 -3.15 15.77
C THR A 145 10.57 -3.29 14.63
N LEU A 146 9.85 -2.21 14.31
CA LEU A 146 8.94 -2.14 13.17
C LEU A 146 9.75 -1.85 11.89
N TYR A 147 9.60 -2.70 10.87
CA TYR A 147 10.33 -2.57 9.61
C TYR A 147 9.47 -2.09 8.45
N VAL A 148 8.21 -2.52 8.40
CA VAL A 148 7.26 -2.16 7.35
C VAL A 148 5.89 -1.96 7.97
N MET A 149 5.20 -0.91 7.55
CA MET A 149 3.80 -0.65 7.82
C MET A 149 3.14 -0.29 6.49
N ALA A 150 2.10 -1.02 6.11
CA ALA A 150 1.42 -0.85 4.84
C ALA A 150 -0.09 -0.96 5.04
N GLN A 151 -0.83 0.09 4.68
CA GLN A 151 -2.28 0.08 4.57
C GLN A 151 -2.63 0.19 3.10
N MET A 152 -3.27 -0.83 2.54
CA MET A 152 -3.57 -0.87 1.11
C MET A 152 -4.61 -1.95 0.80
N ALA A 153 -5.42 -1.72 -0.22
CA ALA A 153 -6.26 -2.74 -0.83
C ALA A 153 -5.68 -3.13 -2.19
N LEU A 154 -5.55 -4.44 -2.44
CA LEU A 154 -4.77 -4.99 -3.54
C LEU A 154 -5.62 -5.86 -4.46
N GLN A 155 -5.50 -5.61 -5.76
CA GLN A 155 -6.05 -6.46 -6.81
C GLN A 155 -4.97 -6.83 -7.82
N ILE A 156 -4.95 -8.11 -8.21
CA ILE A 156 -4.08 -8.63 -9.27
C ILE A 156 -4.94 -8.76 -10.52
N ARG A 157 -4.64 -7.97 -11.54
CA ARG A 157 -5.36 -7.97 -12.80
C ARG A 157 -4.50 -8.58 -13.89
N VAL A 158 -5.03 -9.64 -14.52
CA VAL A 158 -4.39 -10.32 -15.64
C VAL A 158 -5.21 -10.04 -16.89
N ASN A 159 -4.62 -9.33 -17.84
CA ASN A 159 -5.30 -8.93 -19.08
C ASN A 159 -5.01 -9.92 -20.22
N ASP A 160 -5.29 -11.20 -19.98
CA ASP A 160 -5.20 -12.30 -20.96
C ASP A 160 -6.61 -12.57 -21.51
N SER A 161 -6.83 -12.41 -22.82
CA SER A 161 -8.16 -12.58 -23.42
C SER A 161 -8.69 -14.01 -23.33
N LYS A 162 -7.81 -15.01 -23.12
CA LYS A 162 -8.19 -16.43 -23.03
C LYS A 162 -8.32 -16.91 -21.60
N ALA A 163 -7.57 -16.33 -20.65
CA ALA A 163 -7.49 -16.80 -19.27
C ALA A 163 -7.20 -15.68 -18.25
N GLY A 164 -7.72 -14.48 -18.49
CA GLY A 164 -7.54 -13.30 -17.65
C GLY A 164 -8.69 -13.04 -16.69
N GLY A 165 -8.46 -12.12 -15.76
CA GLY A 165 -9.44 -11.72 -14.76
C GLY A 165 -8.80 -10.90 -13.65
N VAL A 166 -9.60 -10.63 -12.61
CA VAL A 166 -9.16 -9.89 -11.41
C VAL A 166 -9.22 -10.80 -10.21
N PHE A 167 -8.09 -10.95 -9.52
CA PHE A 167 -8.01 -11.61 -8.23
C PHE A 167 -7.89 -10.54 -7.13
N THR A 168 -8.87 -10.49 -6.24
CA THR A 168 -8.88 -9.53 -5.12
C THR A 168 -8.24 -10.17 -3.90
N LEU A 169 -7.18 -9.56 -3.39
CA LEU A 169 -6.48 -10.05 -2.21
C LEU A 169 -7.34 -9.86 -0.96
N GLN A 170 -7.37 -10.87 -0.09
CA GLN A 170 -8.12 -10.83 1.15
C GLN A 170 -7.17 -10.61 2.35
N PRO A 171 -7.23 -9.45 3.04
CA PRO A 171 -6.31 -9.16 4.13
C PRO A 171 -6.30 -10.23 5.22
N VAL A 172 -7.47 -10.73 5.63
CA VAL A 172 -7.64 -11.74 6.68
C VAL A 172 -7.00 -13.09 6.30
N LYS A 173 -6.80 -13.35 5.01
CA LYS A 173 -6.19 -14.59 4.48
C LYS A 173 -4.76 -14.37 3.96
N THR A 174 -4.16 -13.25 4.33
CA THR A 174 -2.83 -12.85 3.88
C THR A 174 -1.93 -12.67 5.10
N THR A 175 -0.77 -13.31 5.06
CA THR A 175 0.23 -13.26 6.14
C THR A 175 1.44 -12.46 5.68
N PRO A 176 1.75 -11.32 6.32
CA PRO A 176 2.97 -10.58 6.06
C PRO A 176 4.19 -11.29 6.66
N SER A 177 5.32 -11.19 5.99
CA SER A 177 6.63 -11.66 6.43
C SER A 177 7.70 -10.78 5.79
N ALA A 178 8.92 -10.76 6.32
CA ALA A 178 10.01 -10.06 5.65
C ALA A 178 11.36 -10.71 5.87
N VAL A 179 12.26 -10.49 4.93
CA VAL A 179 13.70 -10.76 5.09
C VAL A 179 14.39 -9.41 5.17
N ILE A 180 15.14 -9.19 6.24
CA ILE A 180 15.79 -7.90 6.53
C ILE A 180 17.29 -8.01 6.22
N ALA A 181 17.78 -7.00 5.51
CA ALA A 181 19.20 -6.72 5.31
C ALA A 181 19.51 -5.30 5.77
N LYS A 182 20.78 -4.88 5.69
CA LYS A 182 21.26 -3.58 6.17
C LYS A 182 20.46 -2.39 5.63
N ASP A 183 20.27 -2.37 4.31
CA ASP A 183 19.62 -1.28 3.56
C ASP A 183 18.46 -1.78 2.69
N SER A 184 18.03 -3.04 2.87
CA SER A 184 16.93 -3.63 2.12
C SER A 184 15.99 -4.43 3.02
N VAL A 185 14.70 -4.41 2.72
CA VAL A 185 13.68 -5.27 3.35
C VAL A 185 12.83 -5.88 2.25
N SER A 186 12.90 -7.20 2.11
CA SER A 186 12.06 -7.96 1.18
C SER A 186 10.76 -8.33 1.88
N PHE A 187 9.75 -7.49 1.74
CA PHE A 187 8.45 -7.63 2.39
C PHE A 187 7.51 -8.51 1.56
N THR A 188 7.14 -9.68 2.10
CA THR A 188 6.32 -10.68 1.42
C THR A 188 4.92 -10.75 2.01
N LEU A 189 3.90 -10.50 1.18
CA LEU A 189 2.50 -10.82 1.45
C LEU A 189 2.19 -12.21 0.90
N LYS A 190 2.03 -13.19 1.79
CA LYS A 190 1.76 -14.59 1.41
C LYS A 190 0.28 -14.91 1.62
N PHE A 191 -0.35 -15.52 0.62
CA PHE A 191 -1.73 -15.99 0.65
C PHE A 191 -1.81 -17.39 0.04
N LYS A 192 -2.99 -18.02 0.07
CA LYS A 192 -3.15 -19.43 -0.33
C LYS A 192 -2.77 -19.66 -1.80
N GLU A 193 -3.15 -18.74 -2.67
CA GLU A 193 -2.96 -18.84 -4.12
C GLU A 193 -1.56 -18.37 -4.55
N GLY A 194 -0.78 -17.69 -3.70
CA GLY A 194 0.45 -17.07 -4.15
C GLY A 194 1.14 -16.12 -3.17
N ARG A 195 1.96 -15.23 -3.72
CA ARG A 195 2.68 -14.20 -2.96
C ARG A 195 2.95 -12.95 -3.78
N ILE A 196 3.05 -11.82 -3.09
CA ILE A 196 3.57 -10.54 -3.61
C ILE A 196 4.77 -10.16 -2.74
N VAL A 197 5.89 -9.79 -3.36
CA VAL A 197 7.13 -9.40 -2.68
C VAL A 197 7.50 -7.99 -3.08
N PHE A 198 7.57 -7.08 -2.10
CA PHE A 198 8.01 -5.70 -2.24
C PHE A 198 9.45 -5.60 -1.69
N ASP A 199 10.42 -5.38 -2.56
CA ASP A 199 11.81 -5.20 -2.17
C ASP A 199 12.09 -3.72 -1.89
N PHE A 200 11.88 -3.31 -0.64
CA PHE A 200 12.23 -1.96 -0.18
C PHE A 200 13.75 -1.81 -0.13
N THR A 201 14.25 -0.67 -0.61
CA THR A 201 15.65 -0.27 -0.50
C THR A 201 15.71 1.13 0.09
N ARG A 202 16.59 1.32 1.07
CA ARG A 202 16.96 2.62 1.62
C ARG A 202 18.22 3.12 0.92
N ASN A 203 18.10 4.26 0.26
CA ASN A 203 19.21 4.93 -0.40
C ASN A 203 19.61 6.17 0.39
N THR A 204 20.74 6.10 1.08
CA THR A 204 21.28 7.20 1.90
C THR A 204 21.79 8.37 1.06
N THR A 205 22.24 8.11 -0.17
CA THR A 205 22.69 9.14 -1.11
C THR A 205 21.53 10.02 -1.58
N SER A 206 20.40 9.41 -1.95
CA SER A 206 19.20 10.16 -2.36
C SER A 206 18.26 10.51 -1.19
N LYS A 207 18.61 10.11 0.03
CA LYS A 207 17.82 10.30 1.27
C LYS A 207 16.38 9.78 1.15
N ALA A 208 16.19 8.70 0.42
CA ALA A 208 14.87 8.14 0.12
C ALA A 208 14.78 6.64 0.38
N VAL A 209 13.57 6.17 0.64
CA VAL A 209 13.18 4.76 0.67
C VAL A 209 12.17 4.53 -0.45
N TYR A 210 12.32 3.43 -1.18
CA TYR A 210 11.41 3.05 -2.25
C TYR A 210 11.47 1.54 -2.47
N VAL A 211 10.45 0.99 -3.12
CA VAL A 211 10.45 -0.38 -3.61
C VAL A 211 11.24 -0.42 -4.91
N LYS A 212 12.36 -1.16 -4.92
CA LYS A 212 13.26 -1.35 -6.07
C LYS A 212 12.77 -2.44 -7.01
N SER A 213 12.16 -3.49 -6.46
CA SER A 213 11.59 -4.57 -7.23
C SER A 213 10.27 -5.04 -6.62
N LEU A 214 9.34 -5.40 -7.50
CA LEU A 214 8.06 -5.97 -7.14
C LEU A 214 7.91 -7.30 -7.89
N ASP A 215 7.83 -8.39 -7.13
CA ASP A 215 7.64 -9.75 -7.64
C ASP A 215 6.26 -10.26 -7.28
N LEU A 216 5.59 -10.89 -8.24
CA LEU A 216 4.26 -11.44 -8.08
C LEU A 216 4.22 -12.88 -8.57
N SER A 217 3.60 -13.75 -7.78
CA SER A 217 3.26 -15.11 -8.17
C SER A 217 1.83 -15.45 -7.74
N LEU A 218 1.02 -15.91 -8.67
CA LEU A 218 -0.38 -16.27 -8.46
C LEU A 218 -0.68 -17.60 -9.18
N ASN A 219 -0.97 -18.65 -8.44
CA ASN A 219 -1.46 -19.92 -8.96
C ASN A 219 -2.98 -19.99 -8.77
N TYR A 220 -3.72 -19.63 -9.82
CA TYR A 220 -5.15 -19.41 -9.74
C TYR A 220 -5.88 -19.89 -10.98
N ALA A 221 -7.17 -20.18 -10.82
CA ALA A 221 -8.05 -20.62 -11.89
C ALA A 221 -9.09 -19.53 -12.19
N PHE A 222 -8.78 -18.64 -13.14
CA PHE A 222 -9.77 -17.68 -13.65
C PHE A 222 -10.88 -18.38 -14.46
N ILE A 223 -10.53 -19.50 -15.09
CA ILE A 223 -11.47 -20.40 -15.76
C ILE A 223 -11.65 -21.64 -14.90
N LYS A 224 -12.91 -22.07 -14.72
CA LYS A 224 -13.23 -23.29 -13.98
C LYS A 224 -12.49 -24.49 -14.58
N GLY A 225 -11.78 -25.23 -13.74
CA GLY A 225 -11.00 -26.41 -14.09
C GLY A 225 -9.56 -26.13 -14.53
N VAL A 226 -9.18 -24.88 -14.84
CA VAL A 226 -7.85 -24.55 -15.39
C VAL A 226 -7.06 -23.72 -14.40
N LYS A 227 -6.24 -24.38 -13.56
CA LYS A 227 -5.24 -23.69 -12.75
C LYS A 227 -4.04 -23.31 -13.60
N LYS A 228 -3.65 -22.03 -13.58
CA LYS A 228 -2.48 -21.51 -14.27
C LYS A 228 -1.62 -20.71 -13.29
N LEU A 229 -0.31 -20.82 -13.46
CA LEU A 229 0.66 -20.02 -12.72
C LEU A 229 0.92 -18.73 -13.50
N TYR A 230 0.70 -17.60 -12.84
CA TYR A 230 0.97 -16.26 -13.33
C TYR A 230 2.13 -15.69 -12.52
N THR A 231 3.23 -15.34 -13.20
CA THR A 231 4.41 -14.73 -12.57
C THR A 231 4.84 -13.50 -13.34
N ALA A 232 5.17 -12.46 -12.61
CA ALA A 232 5.68 -11.22 -13.17
C ALA A 232 6.60 -10.51 -12.17
N LYS A 233 7.58 -9.77 -12.71
CA LYS A 233 8.57 -9.05 -11.92
C LYS A 233 8.83 -7.71 -12.60
N ASN A 234 8.75 -6.64 -11.83
CA ASN A 234 9.25 -5.33 -12.24
C ASN A 234 10.46 -4.95 -11.37
N GLY A 235 11.61 -4.68 -12.00
CA GLY A 235 12.88 -4.39 -11.33
C GLY A 235 13.48 -3.02 -11.64
N SER A 236 12.74 -2.13 -12.31
CA SER A 236 13.28 -0.87 -12.85
C SER A 236 12.54 0.38 -12.35
N VAL A 237 11.82 0.30 -11.24
CA VAL A 237 10.95 1.39 -10.78
C VAL A 237 11.27 1.76 -9.34
N GLU A 238 11.27 3.06 -9.04
CA GLU A 238 11.27 3.59 -7.67
C GLU A 238 9.81 3.71 -7.19
N LEU A 239 9.17 2.58 -6.91
CA LEU A 239 7.77 2.56 -6.47
C LEU A 239 7.67 3.04 -5.01
N PHE A 240 6.57 3.70 -4.68
CA PHE A 240 6.25 4.16 -3.32
C PHE A 240 7.37 5.01 -2.67
N LYS A 241 8.03 5.84 -3.48
CA LYS A 241 9.18 6.63 -3.04
C LYS A 241 8.77 7.68 -2.01
N ALA A 242 9.40 7.65 -0.86
CA ALA A 242 9.28 8.64 0.21
C ALA A 242 10.67 8.97 0.80
N ALA A 243 10.79 10.12 1.45
CA ALA A 243 11.98 10.47 2.22
C ALA A 243 12.17 9.48 3.39
N ILE A 244 13.41 9.32 3.85
CA ILE A 244 13.69 8.47 5.01
C ILE A 244 12.89 8.94 6.23
N GLY A 245 12.08 8.04 6.81
CA GLY A 245 11.20 8.33 7.95
C GLY A 245 9.83 8.89 7.58
N HIS A 246 9.55 9.11 6.29
CA HIS A 246 8.24 9.52 5.79
C HIS A 246 7.42 8.30 5.33
N SER A 247 6.14 8.52 5.09
CA SER A 247 5.18 7.56 4.54
C SER A 247 4.74 8.01 3.16
N TYR A 248 4.75 7.10 2.19
CA TYR A 248 4.15 7.32 0.88
C TYR A 248 2.63 7.18 0.98
N VAL A 249 1.89 8.07 0.31
CA VAL A 249 0.43 7.97 0.21
C VAL A 249 -0.02 8.16 -1.23
N CYS A 250 -0.92 7.29 -1.69
CA CYS A 250 -1.58 7.43 -2.98
C CYS A 250 -3.02 6.91 -2.94
N ARG A 251 -3.95 7.64 -3.57
CA ARG A 251 -5.35 7.21 -3.64
C ARG A 251 -5.49 5.91 -4.42
N ASN A 252 -5.01 5.89 -5.66
CA ASN A 252 -5.09 4.74 -6.57
C ASN A 252 -3.85 4.71 -7.46
N GLU A 253 -3.25 3.52 -7.64
CA GLU A 253 -2.10 3.31 -8.50
C GLU A 253 -2.20 1.94 -9.18
N SER A 254 -1.87 1.85 -10.47
CA SER A 254 -1.86 0.58 -11.22
C SER A 254 -0.45 0.32 -11.74
N ILE A 255 0.20 -0.69 -11.19
CA ILE A 255 1.60 -1.01 -11.45
C ILE A 255 1.67 -2.13 -12.48
N PHE A 256 2.27 -1.87 -13.63
CA PHE A 256 2.51 -2.91 -14.64
C PHE A 256 3.72 -3.77 -14.27
N LEU A 257 3.55 -5.09 -14.22
CA LEU A 257 4.58 -6.05 -13.81
C LEU A 257 5.22 -6.81 -14.98
N GLY A 258 4.67 -6.67 -16.19
CA GLY A 258 4.99 -7.51 -17.34
C GLY A 258 3.94 -8.60 -17.58
N ASN A 259 4.01 -9.27 -18.73
CA ASN A 259 3.13 -10.38 -19.11
C ASN A 259 1.63 -10.07 -19.00
N GLN A 260 1.21 -8.83 -19.28
CA GLN A 260 -0.18 -8.34 -19.15
C GLN A 260 -0.72 -8.41 -17.70
N ILE A 261 0.18 -8.47 -16.71
CA ILE A 261 -0.16 -8.50 -15.28
C ILE A 261 0.03 -7.11 -14.69
N TYR A 262 -0.98 -6.67 -13.95
CA TYR A 262 -1.01 -5.41 -13.21
C TYR A 262 -1.30 -5.69 -11.74
N LEU A 263 -0.67 -4.91 -10.86
CA LEU A 263 -1.07 -4.79 -9.47
C LEU A 263 -1.78 -3.46 -9.28
N ASP A 264 -3.08 -3.52 -9.07
CA ASP A 264 -3.90 -2.36 -8.75
C ASP A 264 -3.89 -2.18 -7.22
N VAL A 265 -3.42 -1.03 -6.77
CA VAL A 265 -3.26 -0.64 -5.37
C VAL A 265 -4.18 0.55 -5.11
N THR A 266 -5.01 0.45 -4.08
CA THR A 266 -5.93 1.54 -3.69
C THR A 266 -5.81 1.80 -2.19
N GLN A 267 -6.07 3.04 -1.78
CA GLN A 267 -5.93 3.50 -0.40
C GLN A 267 -4.52 3.24 0.15
N ASP A 268 -3.50 3.50 -0.66
CA ASP A 268 -2.12 3.19 -0.31
C ASP A 268 -1.57 4.18 0.71
N LYS A 269 -1.06 3.63 1.81
CA LYS A 269 -0.23 4.31 2.77
C LYS A 269 0.85 3.35 3.26
N VAL A 270 2.08 3.60 2.87
CA VAL A 270 3.20 2.68 3.12
C VAL A 270 4.43 3.39 3.65
N GLN A 271 5.12 2.76 4.59
CA GLN A 271 6.40 3.19 5.09
C GLN A 271 7.26 1.97 5.38
N ALA A 272 8.54 2.07 5.04
CA ALA A 272 9.56 1.11 5.42
C ALA A 272 10.75 1.85 6.02
N PHE A 273 11.39 1.20 6.99
CA PHE A 273 12.48 1.74 7.79
C PHE A 273 12.14 2.99 8.63
N ASN A 274 13.01 3.27 9.60
CA ASN A 274 13.12 4.58 10.26
C ASN A 274 11.78 5.12 10.83
N PHE A 275 11.06 4.30 11.60
CA PHE A 275 9.87 4.74 12.33
C PHE A 275 10.26 5.52 13.58
N THR A 276 9.88 6.80 13.66
CA THR A 276 10.19 7.68 14.80
C THR A 276 9.26 7.45 15.98
N ALA A 277 7.99 7.14 15.71
CA ALA A 277 6.97 6.85 16.71
C ALA A 277 6.57 5.37 16.64
N LYS A 278 6.29 4.76 17.80
CA LYS A 278 5.86 3.35 17.85
C LYS A 278 4.53 3.19 17.13
N ASN A 279 4.49 2.27 16.17
CA ASN A 279 3.28 1.89 15.43
C ASN A 279 2.56 3.06 14.74
N GLN A 280 3.30 4.08 14.30
CA GLN A 280 2.72 5.22 13.59
C GLN A 280 3.52 5.53 12.33
N PHE A 281 2.80 5.97 11.30
CA PHE A 281 3.40 6.54 10.11
C PHE A 281 4.04 7.89 10.42
N GLY A 282 5.14 8.18 9.72
CA GLY A 282 5.76 9.49 9.71
C GLY A 282 5.03 10.50 8.81
N PRO A 283 5.67 11.64 8.51
CA PRO A 283 5.14 12.64 7.59
C PRO A 283 4.76 12.04 6.23
N ILE A 284 3.82 12.65 5.53
CA ILE A 284 3.26 12.10 4.29
C ILE A 284 3.96 12.70 3.06
N ASP A 285 4.41 11.83 2.16
CA ASP A 285 4.88 12.16 0.81
C ASP A 285 3.85 11.64 -0.21
N PRO A 286 3.05 12.52 -0.85
CA PRO A 286 2.02 12.08 -1.79
C PRO A 286 2.60 11.66 -3.13
N CYS A 287 1.93 10.72 -3.79
CA CYS A 287 2.23 10.30 -5.15
C CYS A 287 2.04 11.43 -6.17
N LYS A 288 2.69 11.33 -7.33
CA LYS A 288 2.62 12.37 -8.38
C LYS A 288 1.19 12.65 -8.85
N ALA A 289 0.33 11.62 -8.87
CA ALA A 289 -1.07 11.76 -9.28
C ALA A 289 -1.91 12.58 -8.27
N ASP A 290 -1.56 12.53 -6.99
CA ASP A 290 -2.27 13.25 -5.92
C ASP A 290 -1.66 14.63 -5.64
N LYS A 291 -0.49 14.96 -6.22
CA LYS A 291 0.09 16.30 -6.14
C LYS A 291 -0.74 17.27 -6.96
N GLN A 292 -1.49 18.14 -6.29
CA GLN A 292 -2.18 19.24 -6.93
C GLN A 292 -1.16 20.26 -7.41
N ASP A 293 -0.92 20.29 -8.72
CA ASP A 293 0.02 21.22 -9.34
C ASP A 293 -0.63 22.60 -9.50
N TYR A 294 -0.57 23.41 -8.45
CA TYR A 294 -0.99 24.81 -8.47
C TYR A 294 0.05 25.75 -9.08
N THR A 295 1.18 25.24 -9.57
CA THR A 295 2.28 26.06 -10.08
C THR A 295 1.81 26.98 -11.20
N VAL A 296 1.01 26.45 -12.12
CA VAL A 296 0.46 27.21 -13.24
C VAL A 296 -0.51 28.29 -12.75
N ALA A 297 -1.41 27.94 -11.84
CA ALA A 297 -2.39 28.89 -11.31
C ALA A 297 -1.72 30.03 -10.52
N ILE A 298 -0.72 29.70 -9.70
CA ILE A 298 0.07 30.68 -8.95
C ILE A 298 0.88 31.57 -9.90
N ALA A 299 1.53 31.00 -10.92
CA ALA A 299 2.30 31.75 -11.90
C ALA A 299 1.42 32.77 -12.65
N VAL A 300 0.23 32.38 -13.10
CA VAL A 300 -0.73 33.30 -13.74
C VAL A 300 -1.16 34.41 -12.77
N GLY A 301 -1.44 34.07 -11.51
CA GLY A 301 -1.78 35.05 -10.47
C GLY A 301 -0.69 36.09 -10.26
N ILE A 302 0.58 35.67 -10.25
CA ILE A 302 1.73 36.57 -10.09
C ILE A 302 1.88 37.51 -11.30
N VAL A 303 1.76 36.99 -12.52
CA VAL A 303 1.87 37.80 -13.74
C VAL A 303 0.78 38.87 -13.80
N LEU A 304 -0.46 38.52 -13.47
CA LEU A 304 -1.57 39.47 -13.43
C LEU A 304 -1.37 40.55 -12.37
N LEU A 305 -0.86 40.19 -11.19
CA LEU A 305 -0.57 41.14 -10.12
C LEU A 305 0.52 42.14 -10.53
N ILE A 306 1.59 41.68 -11.19
CA ILE A 306 2.67 42.55 -11.70
C ILE A 306 2.13 43.53 -12.73
N LEU A 307 1.28 43.08 -13.67
CA LEU A 307 0.67 43.97 -14.67
C LEU A 307 -0.18 45.06 -14.04
N ILE A 308 -0.99 44.72 -13.02
CA ILE A 308 -1.81 45.70 -12.30
C ILE A 308 -0.92 46.76 -11.62
N ILE A 309 0.17 46.34 -10.97
CA ILE A 309 1.12 47.28 -10.34
C ILE A 309 1.73 48.21 -11.39
N ILE A 310 2.15 47.71 -12.55
CA ILE A 310 2.71 48.53 -13.64
C ILE A 310 1.69 49.58 -14.10
N VAL A 311 0.43 49.18 -14.28
CA VAL A 311 -0.65 50.10 -14.69
C VAL A 311 -0.90 51.17 -13.63
N ILE A 312 -0.93 50.81 -12.35
CA ILE A 312 -1.10 51.75 -11.23
C ILE A 312 0.06 52.75 -11.18
N LEU A 313 1.30 52.29 -11.32
CA LEU A 313 2.50 53.14 -11.33
C LEU A 313 2.51 54.09 -12.55
N ALA A 314 2.16 53.58 -13.73
CA ALA A 314 2.03 54.38 -14.94
C ALA A 314 0.94 55.45 -14.80
N TYR A 315 -0.22 55.09 -14.24
CA TYR A 315 -1.32 56.01 -13.95
C TYR A 315 -0.90 57.09 -12.95
N ALA A 316 -0.28 56.71 -11.84
CA ALA A 316 0.20 57.64 -10.82
C ALA A 316 1.26 58.62 -11.39
N CYS A 317 2.19 58.12 -12.21
CA CYS A 317 3.19 58.95 -12.89
C CYS A 317 2.56 59.90 -13.92
N SER A 318 1.57 59.44 -14.69
CA SER A 318 0.83 60.26 -15.66
C SER A 318 0.04 61.38 -14.96
N ARG A 319 -0.66 61.03 -13.88
CA ARG A 319 -1.42 61.99 -13.08
C ARG A 319 -0.50 63.04 -12.43
N ARG A 320 0.64 62.63 -11.88
CA ARG A 320 1.61 63.55 -11.27
C ARG A 320 2.16 64.57 -12.26
N ARG A 321 2.42 64.18 -13.51
CA ARG A 321 2.89 65.12 -14.56
C ARG A 321 1.86 66.18 -14.96
N ARG A 322 0.56 65.93 -14.80
CA ARG A 322 -0.49 66.93 -15.12
C ARG A 322 -0.67 67.98 -14.03
N SER A 323 -0.07 67.79 -12.86
CA SER A 323 -0.12 68.76 -11.75
C SER A 323 0.89 69.91 -11.89
N ASP A 324 1.90 69.77 -12.77
CA ASP A 324 2.98 70.76 -12.94
C ASP A 324 2.73 71.75 -14.11
N GLY A 325 1.48 71.89 -14.56
CA GLY A 325 1.11 72.59 -15.81
C GLY A 325 0.48 73.98 -15.71
N TYR A 326 0.38 74.59 -14.51
CA TYR A 326 -0.09 75.98 -14.39
C TYR A 326 1.00 76.85 -13.76
N GLN A 327 1.87 77.40 -14.60
CA GLN A 327 2.46 78.71 -14.32
C GLN A 327 1.45 79.75 -14.80
N SER A 328 0.78 80.42 -13.86
CA SER A 328 -0.02 81.61 -14.14
C SER A 328 0.91 82.83 -14.21
N LEU A 329 0.94 83.45 -15.40
CA LEU A 329 1.61 84.71 -15.82
C LEU A 329 3.06 84.93 -15.37
#